data_AF-A0A9Q3IZ55-F1
#
_entry.id   AF-A0A9Q3IZ55-F1
#
_cell.length_a   1.000
_cell.length_b   1.000
_cell.length_c   1.000
_cell.angle_alpha   90.00
_cell.angle_beta   90.00
_cell.angle_gamma   90.00
#
_symmetry.space_group_name_H-M   'P 1'
#
loop_
_entity.id
_entity.type
_entity.pdbx_description
1 polymer ?
#
loop_
_entity_poly.entity_id
_entity_poly.type
_entity_poly.pdbx_seq_one_letter_code
_entity_poly.pdbx_strand_id
1 'polypeptide(L)'
;MVRKNRPEFAIGEEPLGKIKGHDIELYLDVERPYPPILRRPPYPESLEPRKEIEKHINQLLEMDVIRNIGHNEIVEITTPVLITWNDGKSRL
;
A
#
# COMPACT_ATOMS: atom_id res chain seq x y z
N MET A 1 33.69 6.71 0.34
CA MET A 1 32.65 7.73 0.55
C MET A 1 31.30 7.13 0.95
N VAL A 2 30.81 6.07 0.29
CA VAL A 2 29.51 5.41 0.60
C VAL A 2 29.42 4.81 2.02
N ARG A 3 30.52 4.28 2.59
CA ARG A 3 30.49 3.66 3.94
C ARG A 3 30.14 4.61 5.09
N LYS A 4 30.47 5.90 4.96
CA LYS A 4 30.33 6.87 6.06
C LYS A 4 28.88 7.35 6.22
N ASN A 5 28.14 7.35 5.11
CA ASN A 5 26.76 7.81 5.03
C ASN A 5 25.82 6.63 4.72
N ARG A 6 26.15 5.42 5.19
CA ARG A 6 25.33 4.22 4.99
C ARG A 6 23.87 4.38 5.47
N PRO A 7 23.57 4.99 6.63
CA PRO A 7 22.19 5.13 7.09
C PRO A 7 21.35 6.12 6.29
N GLU A 8 21.97 7.01 5.51
CA GLU A 8 21.27 7.97 4.65
C GLU A 8 20.81 7.37 3.31
N PHE A 9 21.26 6.15 2.97
CA PHE A 9 20.78 5.44 1.81
C PHE A 9 19.65 4.49 2.21
N ALA A 10 18.64 4.36 1.34
CA ALA A 10 17.58 3.36 1.44
C ALA A 10 18.14 1.94 1.17
N ILE A 11 19.00 1.47 2.06
CA ILE A 11 19.46 0.10 2.13
C ILE A 11 18.37 -0.63 2.90
N GLY A 12 17.77 -1.66 2.31
CA GLY A 12 16.53 -2.32 2.79
C GLY A 12 16.60 -3.03 4.14
N GLU A 13 17.53 -2.64 5.01
CA GLU A 13 17.67 -3.08 6.41
C GLU A 13 16.79 -2.24 7.36
N GLU A 14 16.38 -1.02 6.98
CA GLU A 14 15.49 -0.18 7.78
C GLU A 14 14.10 -0.02 7.15
N PRO A 15 13.00 -0.19 7.93
CA PRO A 15 11.64 0.00 7.42
C PRO A 15 11.41 1.48 7.09
N LEU A 16 10.80 1.73 5.93
CA LEU A 16 10.50 3.09 5.46
C LEU A 16 9.56 3.85 6.42
N GLY A 17 8.68 3.13 7.13
CA GLY A 17 7.73 3.69 8.10
C GLY A 17 8.34 4.24 9.40
N LYS A 18 9.66 4.18 9.60
CA LYS A 18 10.31 4.64 10.85
C LYS A 18 10.33 6.16 11.04
N ILE A 19 10.01 6.95 10.02
CA ILE A 19 10.03 8.42 10.10
C ILE A 19 8.76 8.89 10.84
N LYS A 20 8.93 9.42 12.06
CA LYS A 20 7.83 9.90 12.90
C LYS A 20 7.61 11.40 12.75
N GLY A 21 6.37 11.86 12.93
CA GLY A 21 6.03 13.30 12.97
C GLY A 21 5.65 13.93 11.62
N HIS A 22 5.45 13.10 10.58
CA HIS A 22 5.00 13.53 9.25
C HIS A 22 3.60 12.98 8.93
N ASP A 23 2.79 12.74 9.96
CA ASP A 23 1.42 12.27 9.81
C ASP A 23 0.58 13.33 9.07
N ILE A 24 -0.22 12.89 8.10
CA ILE A 24 -1.06 13.76 7.28
C ILE A 24 -2.52 13.49 7.64
N GLU A 25 -3.26 14.54 7.95
CA GLU A 25 -4.72 14.48 8.03
C GLU A 25 -5.33 14.78 6.66
N LEU A 26 -6.07 13.81 6.13
CA LEU A 26 -6.79 13.93 4.87
C LEU A 26 -8.29 14.07 5.15
N TYR A 27 -8.91 15.07 4.55
CA TYR A 27 -10.35 15.33 4.65
C TYR A 27 -11.00 15.10 3.29
N LEU A 28 -12.21 14.56 3.29
CA LEU A 28 -13.02 14.41 2.09
C LEU A 28 -13.93 15.63 1.94
N ASP A 29 -14.11 16.09 0.70
CA ASP A 29 -15.06 17.15 0.36
C ASP A 29 -16.53 16.67 0.34
N VAL A 30 -16.77 15.40 0.73
CA VAL A 30 -18.09 14.78 0.73
C VAL A 30 -18.40 14.15 2.08
N GLU A 31 -19.66 14.29 2.50
CA GLU A 31 -20.18 13.70 3.73
C GLU A 31 -20.88 12.35 3.47
N ARG A 32 -21.23 11.65 4.55
CA ARG A 32 -21.97 10.39 4.45
C ARG A 32 -23.43 10.65 4.03
N PRO A 33 -24.05 9.74 3.25
CA PRO A 33 -23.48 8.49 2.73
C PRO A 33 -22.50 8.74 1.58
N TYR A 34 -21.33 8.08 1.64
CA TYR A 34 -20.31 8.24 0.60
C TYR A 34 -20.80 7.74 -0.76
N PRO A 35 -20.37 8.38 -1.87
CA PRO A 35 -20.78 7.95 -3.21
C PRO A 35 -20.35 6.50 -3.49
N PRO A 36 -21.12 5.72 -4.26
CA PRO A 36 -20.82 4.31 -4.55
C PRO A 36 -19.43 4.07 -5.16
N ILE A 37 -18.85 5.07 -5.82
CA ILE A 37 -17.49 5.02 -6.37
C ILE A 37 -16.41 4.74 -5.31
N LEU A 38 -16.66 5.14 -4.06
CA LEU A 38 -15.78 4.91 -2.92
C LEU A 38 -15.99 3.54 -2.27
N ARG A 39 -16.91 2.70 -2.78
CA ARG A 39 -17.19 1.36 -2.26
C ARG A 39 -17.16 0.32 -3.36
N ARG A 40 -16.09 0.33 -4.14
CA ARG A 40 -15.95 -0.60 -5.26
C ARG A 40 -15.46 -1.96 -4.77
N PRO A 41 -16.02 -3.07 -5.30
CA PRO A 41 -15.45 -4.40 -5.07
C PRO A 41 -14.07 -4.50 -5.73
N PRO A 42 -13.22 -5.45 -5.28
CA PRO A 42 -11.97 -5.74 -5.96
C PRO A 42 -12.23 -6.19 -7.40
N TYR A 43 -11.31 -5.87 -8.30
CA TYR A 43 -11.40 -6.33 -9.68
C TYR A 43 -11.22 -7.86 -9.73
N PRO A 44 -11.99 -8.59 -10.56
CA PRO A 44 -11.79 -10.02 -10.72
C PRO A 44 -10.45 -10.27 -11.41
N GLU A 45 -9.49 -10.81 -10.67
CA GLU A 45 -8.15 -11.10 -11.18
C GLU A 45 -7.92 -12.58 -11.41
N SER A 46 -7.15 -12.89 -12.45
CA SER A 46 -6.65 -14.25 -12.71
C SER A 46 -5.57 -14.63 -11.68
N LEU A 47 -5.26 -15.93 -11.60
CA LEU A 47 -4.37 -16.49 -10.58
C LEU A 47 -2.95 -15.89 -10.61
N GLU A 48 -2.42 -15.59 -11.79
CA GLU A 48 -1.06 -15.05 -11.95
C GLU A 48 -0.92 -13.61 -11.43
N PRO A 49 -1.74 -12.62 -11.86
CA PRO A 49 -1.83 -11.30 -11.24
C PRO A 49 -1.95 -11.34 -9.72
N ARG A 50 -2.83 -12.20 -9.19
CA ARG A 50 -3.08 -12.30 -7.76
C ARG A 50 -1.82 -12.69 -6.97
N LYS A 51 -1.03 -13.64 -7.48
CA LYS A 51 0.24 -14.05 -6.86
C LYS A 51 1.26 -12.91 -6.85
N GLU A 52 1.31 -12.13 -7.92
CA GLU A 52 2.22 -10.99 -8.00
C GLU A 52 1.80 -9.86 -7.07
N ILE A 53 0.49 -9.56 -6.98
CA ILE A 53 -0.03 -8.63 -5.97
C ILE A 53 0.35 -9.10 -4.57
N GLU A 54 0.12 -10.38 -4.26
CA GLU A 54 0.43 -10.92 -2.93
C GLU A 54 1.92 -10.74 -2.56
N LYS A 55 2.84 -10.91 -3.50
CA LYS A 55 4.27 -10.63 -3.28
C LYS A 55 4.51 -9.16 -2.90
N HIS A 56 3.93 -8.21 -3.64
CA HIS A 56 4.07 -6.77 -3.36
C HIS A 56 3.44 -6.40 -2.02
N ILE A 57 2.24 -6.93 -1.71
CA ILE A 57 1.56 -6.70 -0.44
C ILE A 57 2.39 -7.21 0.74
N ASN A 58 2.98 -8.41 0.64
CA ASN A 58 3.83 -8.95 1.70
C ASN A 58 5.07 -8.09 1.94
N GLN A 59 5.71 -7.59 0.87
CA GLN A 59 6.84 -6.65 0.99
C GLN A 59 6.44 -5.35 1.70
N LEU A 60 5.28 -4.78 1.33
CA LEU A 60 4.79 -3.54 1.94
C LEU A 60 4.41 -3.74 3.42
N LEU A 61 3.91 -4.93 3.79
CA LEU A 61 3.67 -5.31 5.19
C LEU A 61 4.97 -5.42 5.98
N GLU A 62 6.01 -6.08 5.43
CA GLU A 62 7.33 -6.20 6.06
C GLU A 62 8.01 -4.84 6.27
N MET A 63 7.75 -3.89 5.38
CA MET A 63 8.30 -2.53 5.43
C MET A 63 7.48 -1.57 6.32
N ASP A 64 6.39 -2.04 6.93
CA ASP A 64 5.46 -1.24 7.75
C ASP A 64 4.88 -0.03 6.99
N VAL A 65 4.65 -0.20 5.68
CA VAL A 65 4.04 0.82 4.80
C VAL A 65 2.52 0.66 4.78
N ILE A 66 2.04 -0.58 4.82
CA ILE A 66 0.63 -0.92 4.93
C ILE A 66 0.42 -1.85 6.12
N ARG A 67 -0.83 -1.94 6.59
CA ARG A 67 -1.21 -2.82 7.70
C ARG A 67 -2.50 -3.56 7.40
N ASN A 68 -2.71 -4.66 8.10
CA ASN A 68 -4.02 -5.30 8.13
C ASN A 68 -4.98 -4.45 8.96
N ILE A 69 -6.22 -4.36 8.49
CA ILE A 69 -7.33 -3.76 9.24
C ILE A 69 -7.90 -4.82 10.19
N GLY A 70 -8.06 -4.47 11.47
CA GLY A 70 -8.59 -5.37 12.50
C GLY A 70 -10.06 -5.74 12.28
N HIS A 71 -10.49 -6.86 12.88
CA HIS A 71 -11.85 -7.40 12.68
C HIS A 71 -12.99 -6.45 13.07
N ASN A 72 -12.73 -5.52 14.00
CA ASN A 72 -13.70 -4.55 14.50
C ASN A 72 -13.53 -3.16 13.90
N GLU A 73 -12.57 -2.96 12.99
CA GLU A 73 -12.35 -1.67 12.33
C GLU A 73 -13.28 -1.55 11.12
N ILE A 74 -14.01 -0.44 11.04
CA ILE A 74 -14.94 -0.20 9.93
C ILE A 74 -14.16 0.38 8.75
N VAL A 75 -14.21 -0.31 7.61
CA VAL A 75 -13.69 0.19 6.33
C VAL A 75 -14.82 0.90 5.58
N GLU A 76 -14.72 2.21 5.46
CA GLU A 76 -15.78 3.01 4.85
C GLU A 76 -15.60 3.23 3.36
N ILE A 77 -14.34 3.10 2.91
CA ILE A 77 -13.86 3.37 1.55
C ILE A 77 -13.05 2.17 1.07
N THR A 78 -13.39 1.66 -0.10
CA THR A 78 -12.67 0.60 -0.79
C THR A 78 -12.44 0.96 -2.24
N THR A 79 -11.20 0.82 -2.69
CA THR A 79 -10.78 1.03 -4.07
C THR A 79 -10.16 -0.25 -4.61
N PRO A 80 -10.45 -0.64 -5.86
CA PRO A 80 -9.81 -1.80 -6.46
C PRO A 80 -8.31 -1.54 -6.63
N VAL A 81 -7.51 -2.54 -6.31
CA VAL A 81 -6.09 -2.58 -6.65
C VAL A 81 -5.96 -3.12 -8.06
N LEU A 82 -5.02 -2.59 -8.82
CA LEU A 82 -4.71 -3.02 -10.18
C LEU A 82 -3.22 -3.28 -10.27
N ILE A 83 -2.83 -4.38 -10.91
CA ILE A 83 -1.44 -4.66 -11.22
C ILE A 83 -1.13 -4.31 -12.67
N THR A 84 0.04 -3.70 -12.88
CA THR A 84 0.54 -3.37 -14.22
C THR A 84 1.86 -4.07 -14.49
N TRP A 85 2.24 -4.19 -15.76
CA TRP A 85 3.46 -4.85 -16.19
C TRP A 85 4.34 -3.87 -16.95
N ASN A 86 5.62 -3.83 -16.61
CA ASN A 86 6.62 -3.09 -17.36
C ASN A 86 7.95 -3.86 -17.36
N ASP A 87 8.56 -4.01 -18.53
CA ASP A 87 9.81 -4.78 -18.73
C ASP A 87 9.80 -6.19 -18.11
N GLY A 88 8.66 -6.88 -18.23
CA GLY A 88 8.49 -8.24 -17.68
C GLY A 88 8.37 -8.30 -16.16
N LYS A 89 8.27 -7.15 -15.48
CA LYS A 89 8.09 -7.07 -14.03
C LYS A 89 6.73 -6.49 -13.68
N SER A 90 6.12 -7.06 -12.65
CA SER A 90 4.87 -6.59 -12.08
C SER A 90 5.09 -5.31 -11.26
N ARG A 91 4.10 -4.42 -11.26
CA ARG A 91 4.06 -3.19 -10.48
C ARG A 91 2.68 -3.01 -9.88
N LEU A 92 2.65 -2.71 -8.58
CA LEU A 92 1.48 -2.29 -7.83
C LEU A 92 1.45 -0.75 -7.77
#